data_AF-A0A453CCF0-F1
#
_entry.id   AF-A0A453CCF0-F1
#
_cell.length_a   1.000
_cell.length_b   1.000
_cell.length_c   1.000
_cell.angle_alpha   90.00
_cell.angle_beta   90.00
_cell.angle_gamma   90.00
#
_symmetry.space_group_name_H-M   'P 1'
#
loop_
_entity.id
_entity.type
_entity.pdbx_description
1 polymer ?
#
loop_
_entity_poly.entity_id
_entity_poly.type
_entity_poly.pdbx_seq_one_letter_code
_entity_poly.pdbx_strand_id
1 'polypeptide(L)'
;MHGRLQTARSIDEVIQIHDFFLQKCLKECLLLLPELLMKVEKLKALCLQYATSIQLLIPSIEVAAAESKSKSGSSRARAKRSQDRDEQLKLASENVVMSQSILKFESEFNAELQSLVPTLSKSSQAEPYLTHLAQCILGVGIDQ
;
A
#
# COMPACT_ATOMS: atom_id res chain seq x y z
N MET A 1 -21.38 -3.77 -23.92
CA MET A 1 -22.68 -3.81 -23.22
C MET A 1 -23.70 -2.94 -23.96
N HIS A 2 -23.53 -1.62 -24.04
CA HIS A 2 -24.49 -0.69 -24.66
C HIS A 2 -24.93 -1.06 -26.09
N GLY A 3 -23.99 -1.30 -27.01
CA GLY A 3 -24.33 -1.66 -28.39
C GLY A 3 -25.03 -3.03 -28.54
N ARG A 4 -24.75 -4.00 -27.65
CA ARG A 4 -25.40 -5.32 -27.68
C ARG A 4 -26.82 -5.25 -27.13
N LEU A 5 -27.08 -4.39 -26.15
CA LEU A 5 -28.41 -4.16 -25.59
C LEU A 5 -29.36 -3.51 -26.60
N GLN A 6 -28.86 -2.56 -27.42
CA GLN A 6 -29.67 -1.88 -28.44
C GLN A 6 -30.22 -2.84 -29.51
N THR A 7 -29.54 -3.97 -29.72
CA THR A 7 -29.91 -4.97 -30.73
C THR A 7 -30.71 -6.15 -30.16
N ALA A 8 -30.95 -6.18 -28.84
CA ALA A 8 -31.66 -7.27 -28.18
C ALA A 8 -33.13 -7.30 -28.60
N ARG A 9 -33.65 -8.49 -28.89
CA ARG A 9 -35.01 -8.73 -29.41
C ARG A 9 -35.96 -9.32 -28.37
N SER A 10 -35.46 -9.71 -27.20
CA SER A 10 -36.25 -10.26 -26.10
C SER A 10 -35.68 -9.89 -24.73
N ILE A 11 -36.50 -10.07 -23.69
CA ILE A 11 -36.08 -9.90 -22.29
C ILE A 11 -35.02 -10.93 -21.92
N ASP A 12 -35.14 -12.17 -22.39
CA ASP A 12 -34.15 -13.22 -22.15
C ASP A 12 -32.78 -12.85 -22.73
N GLU A 13 -32.75 -12.24 -23.93
CA GLU A 13 -31.50 -11.74 -24.52
C GLU A 13 -30.89 -10.60 -23.69
N VAL A 14 -31.71 -9.69 -23.17
CA VAL A 14 -31.26 -8.62 -22.27
C VAL A 14 -30.62 -9.20 -21.01
N ILE A 15 -31.25 -10.20 -20.38
CA ILE A 15 -30.74 -10.88 -19.19
C ILE A 15 -29.40 -11.53 -19.52
N GLN A 16 -29.28 -12.29 -20.62
CA GLN A 16 -28.02 -12.92 -21.01
C GLN A 16 -26.90 -11.91 -21.27
N ILE A 17 -27.19 -10.79 -21.93
CA ILE A 17 -26.20 -9.72 -22.16
C ILE A 17 -25.74 -9.12 -20.83
N HIS A 18 -26.66 -8.93 -19.90
CA HIS A 18 -26.38 -8.37 -18.58
C HIS A 18 -25.56 -9.34 -17.72
N ASP A 19 -25.94 -10.61 -17.65
CA ASP A 19 -25.20 -11.65 -16.92
C ASP A 19 -23.77 -11.80 -17.44
N PHE A 20 -23.61 -11.83 -18.76
CA PHE A 20 -22.28 -11.85 -19.38
C PHE A 20 -21.45 -10.62 -18.99
N PHE A 21 -22.05 -9.43 -18.99
CA PHE A 21 -21.37 -8.20 -18.62
C PHE A 21 -20.95 -8.21 -17.14
N LEU A 22 -21.85 -8.56 -16.23
CA LEU A 22 -21.55 -8.64 -14.80
C LEU A 22 -20.45 -9.66 -14.53
N GLN A 23 -20.54 -10.85 -15.12
CA GLN A 23 -19.53 -11.88 -14.95
C GLN A 23 -18.17 -11.39 -15.45
N LYS A 24 -18.13 -10.69 -16.59
CA LYS A 24 -16.91 -10.07 -17.11
C LYS A 24 -16.34 -9.05 -16.13
N CYS A 25 -17.15 -8.13 -15.62
CA CYS A 25 -16.71 -7.11 -14.66
C CYS A 25 -16.18 -7.73 -13.37
N LEU A 26 -16.86 -8.72 -12.80
CA LEU A 26 -16.43 -9.40 -11.58
C LEU A 26 -15.08 -10.11 -11.77
N LYS A 27 -14.87 -10.73 -12.94
CA LYS A 27 -13.61 -11.38 -13.32
C LYS A 27 -12.47 -10.37 -13.47
N GLU A 28 -12.67 -9.34 -14.30
CA GLU A 28 -11.64 -8.32 -14.57
C GLU A 28 -11.29 -7.50 -13.32
N CYS A 29 -12.24 -7.32 -12.38
CA CYS A 29 -11.98 -6.72 -11.08
C CYS A 29 -11.34 -7.69 -10.06
N LEU A 30 -10.98 -8.91 -10.46
CA LEU A 30 -10.32 -9.92 -9.62
C LEU A 30 -11.18 -10.42 -8.45
N LEU A 31 -12.47 -10.11 -8.42
CA LEU A 31 -13.36 -10.41 -7.30
C LEU A 31 -13.75 -11.88 -7.23
N LEU A 32 -13.50 -12.65 -8.29
CA LEU A 32 -13.81 -14.09 -8.36
C LEU A 32 -12.59 -14.98 -8.08
N LEU A 33 -11.43 -14.40 -7.71
CA LEU A 33 -10.22 -15.15 -7.36
C LEU A 33 -9.87 -14.95 -5.88
N PRO A 34 -10.37 -15.81 -4.95
CA PRO A 34 -10.15 -15.65 -3.52
C PRO A 34 -8.67 -15.61 -3.12
N GLU A 35 -7.82 -16.43 -3.75
CA GLU A 35 -6.37 -16.44 -3.50
C GLU A 35 -5.74 -15.07 -3.78
N LEU A 36 -6.19 -14.39 -4.84
CA LEU A 36 -5.68 -13.09 -5.25
C LEU A 36 -6.25 -11.97 -4.39
N LEU A 37 -7.54 -12.05 -4.07
CA LEU A 37 -8.21 -11.08 -3.20
C LEU A 37 -7.59 -11.02 -1.80
N MET A 38 -7.22 -12.17 -1.23
CA MET A 38 -6.54 -12.25 0.07
C MET A 38 -5.19 -11.53 0.07
N LYS A 39 -4.42 -11.65 -1.02
CA LYS A 39 -3.13 -10.97 -1.18
C LYS A 39 -3.29 -9.46 -1.34
N VAL A 40 -4.28 -9.02 -2.12
CA VAL A 40 -4.61 -7.60 -2.29
C VAL A 40 -5.08 -6.99 -0.96
N GLU A 41 -5.91 -7.70 -0.18
CA GLU A 41 -6.35 -7.23 1.14
C GLU A 41 -5.16 -7.10 2.11
N LYS A 42 -4.19 -8.02 2.06
CA LYS A 42 -2.97 -7.93 2.85
C LYS A 42 -2.10 -6.73 2.44
N LEU A 43 -1.93 -6.47 1.15
CA LEU A 43 -1.26 -5.27 0.63
C LEU A 43 -1.94 -3.98 1.13
N LYS A 44 -3.26 -3.92 1.05
CA LYS A 44 -4.05 -2.79 1.58
C LYS A 44 -3.84 -2.61 3.08
N ALA A 45 -3.84 -3.69 3.86
CA ALA A 45 -3.59 -3.64 5.29
C ALA A 45 -2.19 -3.09 5.61
N LEU A 46 -1.15 -3.52 4.89
CA LEU A 46 0.20 -2.99 5.00
C LEU A 46 0.25 -1.49 4.70
N CYS A 47 -0.39 -1.05 3.61
CA CYS A 47 -0.48 0.39 3.27
C CYS A 47 -1.17 1.20 4.37
N LEU A 48 -2.24 0.67 4.96
CA LEU A 48 -2.99 1.35 6.02
C LEU A 48 -2.18 1.43 7.33
N GLN A 49 -1.48 0.35 7.67
CA GLN A 49 -0.58 0.32 8.83
C GLN A 49 0.56 1.33 8.64
N TYR A 50 1.19 1.33 7.46
CA TYR A 50 2.23 2.31 7.11
C TYR A 50 1.71 3.74 7.21
N ALA A 51 0.57 4.06 6.58
CA ALA A 51 -0.02 5.39 6.64
C ALA A 51 -0.31 5.84 8.08
N THR A 52 -0.84 4.93 8.91
CA THR A 52 -1.10 5.19 10.33
C THR A 52 0.19 5.47 11.10
N SER A 53 1.23 4.65 10.90
CA SER A 53 2.54 4.84 11.53
C SER A 53 3.18 6.17 11.14
N ILE A 54 3.08 6.57 9.87
CA ILE A 54 3.61 7.86 9.41
C ILE A 54 2.78 9.04 9.94
N GLN A 55 1.45 8.93 10.02
CA GLN A 55 0.60 9.99 10.59
C GLN A 55 0.89 10.23 12.06
N LEU A 56 1.16 9.18 12.84
CA LEU A 56 1.59 9.30 14.23
C LEU A 56 2.99 9.90 14.37
N LEU A 57 3.82 9.78 13.33
CA LEU A 57 5.20 10.27 13.31
C LEU A 57 5.32 11.77 13.00
N ILE A 58 4.52 12.30 12.08
CA ILE A 58 4.61 13.71 11.63
C ILE A 58 4.64 14.71 12.81
N PRO A 59 3.77 14.61 13.83
CA PRO A 59 3.79 15.52 14.98
C PRO A 59 5.09 15.44 15.80
N SER A 60 5.71 14.25 15.92
CA SER A 60 6.95 14.06 16.69
C SER A 60 8.16 14.74 16.04
N ILE A 61 8.20 14.79 14.71
CA ILE A 61 9.29 15.45 13.96
C ILE A 61 9.16 16.98 14.04
N GLU A 62 7.94 17.51 13.96
CA GLU A 62 7.69 18.96 14.04
C GLU A 62 8.02 19.54 15.42
N VAL A 63 7.75 18.80 16.50
CA VAL A 63 8.11 19.19 17.87
C VAL A 63 9.64 19.21 18.06
N ALA A 64 10.36 18.19 17.57
CA ALA A 64 11.82 18.15 17.66
C ALA A 64 12.52 19.28 16.88
N ALA A 65 11.94 19.73 15.75
CA ALA A 65 12.45 20.86 14.98
C ALA A 65 12.24 22.21 15.69
N ALA A 66 11.15 22.38 16.43
CA ALA A 66 10.83 23.62 17.16
C ALA A 66 11.73 23.86 18.39
N GLU A 67 12.13 22.80 19.09
CA GLU A 67 13.00 22.89 20.28
C GLU A 67 14.47 23.25 19.94
N SER A 68 14.88 23.04 18.70
CA SER A 68 16.23 23.39 18.23
C SER A 68 16.47 24.90 18.05
N LYS A 69 15.41 25.72 17.98
CA LYS A 69 15.48 27.16 17.69
C LYS A 69 15.39 28.07 18.94
N SER A 70 15.15 27.53 20.12
CA SER A 70 14.83 28.29 21.34
C SER A 70 15.91 28.17 22.42
N LYS A 71 17.15 28.59 22.14
CA LYS A 71 18.19 28.78 23.17
C LYS A 71 18.82 30.18 23.10
N SER A 72 18.07 31.19 23.57
CA SER A 72 18.60 32.50 23.98
C SER A 72 18.10 32.80 25.40
N GLY A 73 19.03 32.91 26.37
CA GLY A 73 18.75 33.51 27.69
C GLY A 73 19.02 32.65 28.94
N SER A 74 20.14 32.96 29.62
CA SER A 74 20.34 32.97 31.09
C SER A 74 20.45 31.66 31.91
N SER A 75 21.70 31.39 32.33
CA SER A 75 22.14 31.15 33.73
C SER A 75 21.41 30.14 34.63
N ARG A 76 21.36 28.84 34.27
CA ARG A 76 21.27 27.68 35.20
C ARG A 76 21.91 26.43 34.54
N ALA A 77 23.24 26.34 34.54
CA ALA A 77 23.99 25.56 33.54
C ALA A 77 24.38 24.10 33.91
N ARG A 78 24.09 23.58 35.12
CA ARG A 78 24.58 22.24 35.53
C ARG A 78 23.54 21.11 35.54
N ALA A 79 22.28 21.38 35.89
CA ALA A 79 21.20 20.38 35.84
C ALA A 79 20.53 20.25 34.45
N LYS A 80 20.61 21.29 33.61
CA LYS A 80 19.95 21.35 32.30
C LYS A 80 20.71 20.60 31.19
N ARG A 81 22.02 20.35 31.37
CA ARG A 81 22.88 19.66 30.38
C ARG A 81 22.72 18.13 30.36
N SER A 82 22.35 17.52 31.49
CA SER A 82 22.06 16.08 31.55
C SER A 82 20.71 15.75 30.93
N GLN A 83 19.70 16.59 31.20
CA GLN A 83 18.34 16.41 30.69
C GLN A 83 18.26 16.60 29.16
N ASP A 84 18.94 17.62 28.61
CA ASP A 84 19.06 17.88 27.16
C ASP A 84 19.75 16.73 26.41
N ARG A 85 20.70 16.04 27.08
CA ARG A 85 21.44 14.92 26.52
C ARG A 85 20.63 13.62 26.55
N ASP A 86 19.86 13.39 27.62
CA ASP A 86 18.91 12.27 27.70
C ASP A 86 17.76 12.42 26.69
N GLU A 87 17.23 13.63 26.50
CA GLU A 87 16.21 13.90 25.46
C GLU A 87 16.77 13.69 24.04
N GLN A 88 18.00 14.14 23.77
CA GLN A 88 18.64 13.91 22.46
C GLN A 88 18.95 12.43 22.19
N LEU A 89 19.36 11.67 23.20
CA LEU A 89 19.55 10.22 23.11
C LEU A 89 18.22 9.49 22.90
N LYS A 90 17.14 9.95 23.54
CA LYS A 90 15.79 9.40 23.37
C LYS A 90 15.26 9.63 21.96
N LEU A 91 15.35 10.86 21.44
CA LEU A 91 14.98 11.20 20.06
C LEU A 91 15.81 10.43 19.02
N ALA A 92 17.11 10.24 19.27
CA ALA A 92 17.96 9.43 18.40
C ALA A 92 17.53 7.95 18.41
N SER A 93 17.18 7.40 19.58
CA SER A 93 16.69 6.03 19.70
C SER A 93 15.32 5.84 19.02
N GLU A 94 14.41 6.81 19.16
CA GLU A 94 13.10 6.81 18.51
C GLU A 94 13.24 6.87 16.98
N ASN A 95 14.15 7.69 16.46
CA ASN A 95 14.47 7.74 15.02
C ASN A 95 15.06 6.43 14.49
N VAL A 96 15.92 5.73 15.26
CA VAL A 96 16.48 4.44 14.83
C VAL A 96 15.41 3.35 14.78
N VAL A 97 14.56 3.26 15.81
CA VAL A 97 13.43 2.31 15.84
C VAL A 97 12.43 2.62 14.70
N MET A 98 12.25 3.90 14.37
CA MET A 98 11.41 4.34 13.25
C MET A 98 11.98 3.95 11.89
N SER A 99 13.25 4.23 11.62
CA SER A 99 13.88 3.82 10.36
C SER A 99 13.81 2.30 10.16
N GLN A 100 13.96 1.53 11.25
CA GLN A 100 13.77 0.08 11.20
C GLN A 100 12.33 -0.34 10.89
N SER A 101 11.32 0.37 11.41
CA SER A 101 9.92 0.06 11.11
C SER A 101 9.58 0.35 9.65
N ILE A 102 10.08 1.45 9.08
CA ILE A 102 9.91 1.79 7.66
C ILE A 102 10.54 0.73 6.75
N LEU A 103 11.80 0.34 7.02
CA LEU A 103 12.48 -0.71 6.26
C LEU A 103 11.75 -2.05 6.37
N LYS A 104 11.19 -2.35 7.54
CA LYS A 104 10.35 -3.54 7.72
C LYS A 104 9.09 -3.47 6.85
N PHE A 105 8.37 -2.36 6.85
CA PHE A 105 7.19 -2.17 5.98
C PHE A 105 7.55 -2.31 4.50
N GLU A 106 8.64 -1.70 4.05
CA GLU A 106 9.11 -1.84 2.67
C GLU A 106 9.38 -3.31 2.31
N SER A 107 10.07 -4.04 3.19
CA SER A 107 10.37 -5.45 2.97
C SER A 107 9.11 -6.33 2.91
N GLU A 108 8.15 -6.10 3.79
CA GLU A 108 6.89 -6.85 3.86
C GLU A 108 5.98 -6.53 2.68
N PHE A 109 5.90 -5.25 2.30
CA PHE A 109 5.17 -4.79 1.13
C PHE A 109 5.73 -5.41 -0.14
N ASN A 110 7.04 -5.34 -0.35
CA ASN A 110 7.67 -5.89 -1.53
C ASN A 110 7.55 -7.42 -1.58
N ALA A 111 7.69 -8.11 -0.44
CA ALA A 111 7.48 -9.55 -0.36
C ALA A 111 6.03 -9.94 -0.74
N GLU A 112 5.02 -9.21 -0.23
CA GLU A 112 3.63 -9.47 -0.58
C GLU A 112 3.35 -9.17 -2.06
N LEU A 113 3.88 -8.05 -2.57
CA LEU A 113 3.77 -7.65 -3.98
C LEU A 113 4.37 -8.72 -4.91
N GLN A 114 5.57 -9.23 -4.60
CA GLN A 114 6.19 -10.31 -5.36
C GLN A 114 5.41 -11.63 -5.26
N SER A 115 4.74 -11.88 -4.14
CA SER A 115 3.93 -13.08 -3.96
C SER A 115 2.66 -13.11 -4.85
N LEU A 116 2.23 -11.96 -5.39
CA LEU A 116 1.13 -11.88 -6.35
C LEU A 116 1.49 -12.51 -7.69
N VAL A 117 2.74 -12.34 -8.15
CA VAL A 117 3.23 -12.79 -9.45
C VAL A 117 2.95 -14.27 -9.72
N PRO A 118 3.36 -15.24 -8.86
CA PRO A 118 3.08 -16.65 -9.12
C PRO A 118 1.57 -16.97 -9.10
N THR A 119 0.79 -16.23 -8.30
CA THR A 119 -0.67 -16.41 -8.21
C THR A 119 -1.37 -15.95 -9.49
N LEU A 120 -0.93 -14.81 -10.04
CA LEU A 120 -1.39 -14.28 -11.32
C LEU A 120 -0.97 -15.19 -12.48
N SER A 121 0.28 -15.65 -12.50
CA SER A 121 0.79 -16.57 -13.53
C SER A 121 0.10 -17.94 -13.53
N LYS A 122 -0.28 -18.47 -12.35
CA LYS A 122 -1.09 -19.69 -12.26
C LYS A 122 -2.49 -19.45 -12.83
N SER A 123 -3.09 -18.31 -12.48
CA SER A 123 -4.44 -17.96 -12.90
C SER A 123 -4.52 -17.57 -14.39
N SER A 124 -3.41 -17.13 -14.99
CA SER A 124 -3.37 -16.71 -16.39
C SER A 124 -3.57 -17.83 -17.41
N GLN A 125 -3.39 -19.09 -17.00
CA GLN A 125 -3.76 -20.25 -17.84
C GLN A 125 -5.24 -20.26 -18.19
N ALA A 126 -6.10 -19.86 -17.24
CA ALA A 126 -7.55 -19.74 -17.45
C ALA A 126 -7.94 -18.34 -17.92
N GLU A 127 -7.19 -17.32 -17.50
CA GLU A 127 -7.53 -15.91 -17.69
C GLU A 127 -6.33 -15.11 -18.24
N PRO A 128 -6.13 -15.11 -19.58
CA PRO A 128 -4.89 -14.60 -20.21
C PRO A 128 -4.56 -13.15 -19.87
N TYR A 129 -5.58 -12.32 -19.61
CA TYR A 129 -5.43 -10.91 -19.26
C TYR A 129 -4.64 -10.69 -17.96
N LEU A 130 -4.58 -11.68 -17.06
CA LEU A 130 -3.79 -11.60 -15.83
C LEU A 130 -2.27 -11.60 -16.08
N THR A 131 -1.83 -12.06 -17.26
CA THR A 131 -0.43 -12.03 -17.67
C THR A 131 0.12 -10.60 -17.73
N HIS A 132 -0.68 -9.68 -18.29
CA HIS A 132 -0.29 -8.27 -18.36
C HIS A 132 -0.11 -7.66 -16.97
N LEU A 133 -1.03 -7.96 -16.05
CA LEU A 133 -0.94 -7.49 -14.67
C LEU A 133 0.31 -8.03 -13.96
N ALA A 134 0.65 -9.30 -14.15
CA ALA A 134 1.85 -9.91 -13.58
C ALA A 134 3.14 -9.25 -14.12
N GLN A 135 3.17 -8.94 -15.42
CA GLN A 135 4.31 -8.24 -16.05
C GLN A 135 4.46 -6.81 -15.53
N CYS A 136 3.37 -6.07 -15.37
CA CYS A 136 3.39 -4.73 -14.79
C CYS A 136 3.94 -4.72 -13.36
N ILE A 137 3.56 -5.70 -12.52
CA ILE A 137 4.07 -5.83 -11.15
C ILE A 137 5.58 -6.10 -11.13
N LEU A 138 6.08 -6.88 -12.09
CA LEU A 138 7.51 -7.16 -12.24
C LEU A 138 8.31 -6.00 -12.85
N GLY A 139 7.64 -4.92 -13.27
CA GLY A 139 8.29 -3.81 -13.98
C GLY A 139 8.72 -4.15 -15.41
N VAL A 140 8.26 -5.27 -15.96
CA VAL A 140 8.58 -5.71 -17.32
C VAL A 140 7.60 -5.05 -18.28
N GLY A 141 8.05 -4.04 -19.03
CA GLY A 141 7.27 -3.40 -20.10
C GLY A 141 6.79 -1.96 -19.85
N ILE A 142 7.38 -1.23 -18.90
CA ILE A 142 7.09 0.21 -18.69
C ILE A 142 7.87 1.11 -19.69
N ASP A 143 8.77 0.53 -20.49
CA ASP A 143 9.64 1.23 -21.45
C ASP A 143 9.16 1.18 -22.92
N GLN A 144 7.85 1.00 -23.19
CA GLN A 144 7.33 0.92 -24.56
C GLN A 144 6.11 1.81 -24.80
#